data_AF-A0A087D6I9-F1
#
_entry.id   AF-A0A087D6I9-F1
#
_cell.length_a   1.000
_cell.length_b   1.000
_cell.length_c   1.000
_cell.angle_alpha   90.00
_cell.angle_beta   90.00
_cell.angle_gamma   90.00
#
_symmetry.space_group_name_H-M   'P 1'
#
loop_
_entity.id
_entity.type
_entity.pdbx_description
1 polymer ?
#
loop_
_entity_poly.entity_id
_entity_poly.type
_entity_poly.pdbx_seq_one_letter_code
_entity_poly.pdbx_strand_id
1 'polypeptide(L)'
;MASKYVTVSNIQHLVARIKAGFAAIGHKHAAGDITSGTLAADRLPTMPINKGGTGATSAETARSNLGITPANIGAATANHTHSEMKGATASAAGAAGLVPTPTAGTNNKYLRGDGTWQTPPDTNTTYSTMKGASTSAAGTAGLAPAPAAGASNRYLRSDGTWQVPPDTNTTYGTATQTANGLMSAADKKKLDTVQLASWPIGAIMMTANNTNPSTSLGGTWKQLEAAGFTGYLWQRTA
;
A
#
# COMPACT_ATOMS: atom_id res chain seq x y z
N MET A 1 110.31 -22.75 -55.01
CA MET A 1 109.08 -22.44 -54.24
C MET A 1 108.64 -21.04 -54.63
N ALA A 2 107.66 -20.91 -55.54
CA ALA A 2 107.14 -19.59 -55.90
C ALA A 2 106.52 -18.99 -54.65
N SER A 3 107.14 -17.93 -54.13
CA SER A 3 106.68 -17.36 -52.89
C SER A 3 105.25 -16.88 -53.07
N LYS A 4 104.37 -17.38 -52.20
CA LYS A 4 102.98 -16.98 -52.02
C LYS A 4 102.93 -15.57 -51.42
N TYR A 5 103.62 -14.61 -52.03
CA TYR A 5 103.55 -13.23 -51.61
C TYR A 5 102.20 -12.67 -52.03
N VAL A 6 101.46 -12.16 -51.05
CA VAL A 6 100.28 -11.35 -51.29
C VAL A 6 100.75 -10.13 -52.10
N THR A 7 100.38 -10.08 -53.38
CA THR A 7 100.73 -8.93 -54.22
C THR A 7 99.76 -7.77 -53.95
N VAL A 8 100.20 -6.55 -54.24
CA VAL A 8 99.34 -5.35 -54.17
C VAL A 8 98.06 -5.54 -55.00
N SER A 9 98.15 -6.22 -56.14
CA SER A 9 96.99 -6.56 -56.98
C SER A 9 96.01 -7.52 -56.28
N ASN A 10 96.50 -8.52 -55.53
CA ASN A 10 95.62 -9.41 -54.76
C ASN A 10 94.87 -8.64 -53.65
N ILE A 11 95.54 -7.68 -53.00
CA ILE A 11 94.93 -6.82 -51.97
C ILE A 11 93.88 -5.89 -52.60
N GLN A 12 94.20 -5.26 -53.74
CA GLN A 12 93.26 -4.37 -54.44
C GLN A 12 92.01 -5.10 -54.93
N HIS A 13 92.16 -6.31 -55.48
CA HIS A 13 91.02 -7.14 -55.88
C HIS A 13 90.15 -7.57 -54.68
N LEU A 14 90.77 -7.87 -53.54
CA LEU A 14 90.04 -8.17 -52.31
C LEU A 14 89.27 -6.93 -51.81
N VAL A 15 89.92 -5.77 -51.78
CA VAL A 15 89.30 -4.49 -51.37
C VAL A 15 88.13 -4.11 -52.30
N ALA A 16 88.27 -4.32 -53.61
CA ALA A 16 87.20 -4.04 -54.57
C ALA A 16 85.98 -4.97 -54.36
N ARG A 17 86.21 -6.27 -54.14
CA ARG A 17 85.14 -7.23 -53.86
C ARG A 17 84.44 -6.96 -52.53
N ILE A 18 85.21 -6.58 -51.51
CA ILE A 18 84.68 -6.15 -50.20
C ILE A 18 83.78 -4.91 -50.43
N LYS A 19 84.26 -3.86 -51.09
CA LYS A 19 83.47 -2.64 -51.36
C LYS A 19 82.21 -2.88 -52.18
N ALA A 20 82.22 -3.84 -53.11
CA ALA A 20 81.07 -4.15 -53.96
C ALA A 20 79.93 -4.89 -53.23
N GLY A 21 80.24 -5.61 -52.13
CA GLY A 21 79.24 -6.38 -51.37
C GLY A 21 78.55 -5.60 -50.24
N PHE A 22 79.11 -4.47 -49.82
CA PHE A 22 78.49 -3.63 -48.80
C PHE A 22 77.59 -2.57 -49.43
N ALA A 23 76.35 -2.46 -48.93
CA ALA A 23 75.54 -1.29 -49.20
C ALA A 23 76.29 -0.03 -48.73
N ALA A 24 76.12 1.08 -49.44
CA ALA A 24 76.69 2.34 -49.02
C ALA A 24 76.26 2.67 -47.58
N ILE A 25 77.20 3.18 -46.76
CA ILE A 25 76.96 3.57 -45.36
C ILE A 25 75.77 4.51 -45.21
N GLY A 26 75.44 5.28 -46.25
CA GLY A 26 74.12 5.88 -46.42
C GLY A 26 73.55 5.48 -47.78
N HIS A 27 72.41 4.78 -47.78
CA HIS A 27 71.56 4.66 -48.96
C HIS A 27 70.14 5.13 -48.59
N LYS A 28 69.41 5.64 -49.59
CA LYS A 28 68.03 6.10 -49.43
C LYS A 28 67.09 5.03 -49.96
N HIS A 29 65.99 4.83 -49.27
CA HIS A 29 64.86 4.05 -49.78
C HIS A 29 63.77 4.99 -50.29
N ALA A 30 63.20 4.69 -51.45
CA ALA A 30 61.94 5.26 -51.90
C ALA A 30 60.76 4.60 -51.16
N ALA A 31 59.60 5.26 -51.13
CA ALA A 31 58.39 4.69 -50.53
C ALA A 31 57.98 3.35 -51.21
N GLY A 32 58.28 3.19 -52.51
CA GLY A 32 58.04 1.97 -53.26
C GLY A 32 58.96 0.79 -52.91
N ASP A 33 60.05 1.02 -52.17
CA ASP A 33 60.97 -0.04 -51.75
C ASP A 33 60.42 -0.88 -50.59
N ILE A 34 59.33 -0.42 -49.96
CA ILE A 34 58.65 -1.15 -48.88
C ILE A 34 57.68 -2.17 -49.51
N THR A 35 58.12 -3.42 -49.64
CA THR A 35 57.30 -4.52 -50.20
C THR A 35 56.56 -5.34 -49.13
N SER A 36 56.95 -5.21 -47.85
CA SER A 36 56.30 -5.89 -46.71
C SER A 36 56.71 -5.27 -45.37
N GLY A 37 55.87 -5.40 -44.32
CA GLY A 37 56.18 -4.96 -42.94
C GLY A 37 55.20 -3.91 -42.40
N THR A 38 55.40 -3.49 -41.15
CA THR A 38 54.59 -2.46 -40.47
C THR A 38 55.32 -1.12 -40.50
N LEU A 39 54.66 -0.09 -41.06
CA LEU A 39 55.13 1.29 -40.95
C LEU A 39 54.69 1.86 -39.60
N ALA A 40 55.56 2.62 -38.92
CA ALA A 40 55.13 3.42 -37.78
C ALA A 40 54.02 4.40 -38.19
N ALA A 41 53.02 4.61 -37.32
CA ALA A 41 51.87 5.45 -37.63
C ALA A 41 52.27 6.88 -38.07
N ASP A 42 53.33 7.43 -37.49
CA ASP A 42 53.89 8.75 -37.82
C ASP A 42 54.44 8.86 -39.26
N ARG A 43 54.68 7.71 -39.91
CA ARG A 43 55.13 7.64 -41.31
C ARG A 43 53.99 7.44 -42.30
N LEU A 44 52.75 7.29 -41.84
CA LEU A 44 51.59 7.22 -42.72
C LEU A 44 51.13 8.63 -43.11
N PRO A 45 50.89 8.90 -44.39
CA PRO A 45 50.40 10.21 -44.83
C PRO A 45 48.94 10.42 -44.38
N THR A 46 48.56 11.68 -44.13
CA THR A 46 47.14 12.05 -43.98
C THR A 46 46.48 12.05 -45.36
N MET A 47 45.39 11.28 -45.51
CA MET A 47 44.64 11.23 -46.77
C MET A 47 43.70 12.43 -46.87
N PRO A 48 43.78 13.29 -47.89
CA PRO A 48 42.93 14.47 -48.02
C PRO A 48 41.48 14.12 -48.38
N ILE A 49 40.55 15.05 -48.14
CA ILE A 49 39.10 14.87 -48.33
C ILE A 49 38.76 14.50 -49.78
N ASN A 50 39.40 15.15 -50.76
CA ASN A 50 39.20 14.88 -52.19
C ASN A 50 39.70 13.50 -52.65
N LYS A 51 40.36 12.73 -51.77
CA LYS A 51 40.78 11.34 -51.99
C LYS A 51 40.03 10.36 -51.08
N GLY A 52 38.92 10.78 -50.48
CA GLY A 52 38.10 9.94 -49.59
C GLY A 52 38.64 9.79 -48.17
N GLY A 53 39.70 10.54 -47.80
CA GLY A 53 40.18 10.60 -46.43
C GLY A 53 39.53 11.72 -45.62
N THR A 54 40.06 11.98 -44.43
CA THR A 54 39.57 13.04 -43.54
C THR A 54 40.50 14.26 -43.49
N GLY A 55 41.70 14.17 -44.06
CA GLY A 55 42.74 15.20 -43.99
C GLY A 55 43.26 15.45 -42.56
N ALA A 56 43.02 14.54 -41.62
CA ALA A 56 43.22 14.76 -40.20
C ALA A 56 43.87 13.56 -39.49
N THR A 57 44.60 13.84 -38.41
CA THR A 57 45.15 12.83 -37.48
C THR A 57 44.35 12.71 -36.18
N SER A 58 43.33 13.55 -35.98
CA SER A 58 42.45 13.53 -34.82
C SER A 58 40.99 13.35 -35.23
N ALA A 59 40.19 12.74 -34.37
CA ALA A 59 38.76 12.55 -34.61
C ALA A 59 38.00 13.90 -34.69
N GLU A 60 38.43 14.91 -33.93
CA GLU A 60 37.82 16.24 -33.95
C GLU A 60 38.04 16.96 -35.27
N THR A 61 39.29 17.02 -35.73
CA THR A 61 39.62 17.63 -37.02
C THR A 61 39.02 16.83 -38.17
N ALA A 62 38.94 15.51 -38.07
CA ALA A 62 38.28 14.67 -39.08
C ALA A 62 36.79 14.99 -39.22
N ARG A 63 36.06 15.12 -38.09
CA ARG A 63 34.64 15.51 -38.11
C ARG A 63 34.44 16.90 -38.71
N SER A 64 35.27 17.86 -38.30
CA SER A 64 35.25 19.23 -38.81
C SER A 64 35.48 19.27 -40.34
N ASN A 65 36.50 18.57 -40.82
CA ASN A 65 36.85 18.48 -42.24
C ASN A 65 35.74 17.83 -43.09
N LEU A 66 35.08 16.81 -42.56
CA LEU A 66 33.92 16.17 -43.19
C LEU A 66 32.63 16.98 -43.05
N GLY A 67 32.68 18.14 -42.37
CA GLY A 67 31.51 18.98 -42.11
C GLY A 67 30.47 18.30 -41.22
N ILE A 68 30.85 17.31 -40.42
CA ILE A 68 29.92 16.58 -39.55
C ILE A 68 29.46 17.53 -38.43
N THR A 69 28.16 17.81 -38.42
CA THR A 69 27.49 18.60 -37.39
C THR A 69 26.28 17.81 -36.88
N PRO A 70 25.79 18.03 -35.65
CA PRO A 70 24.56 17.38 -35.22
C PRO A 70 23.39 17.61 -36.19
N ALA A 71 23.30 18.81 -36.77
CA ALA A 71 22.26 19.18 -37.70
C ALA A 71 22.25 18.34 -39.00
N ASN A 72 23.40 18.14 -39.65
CA ASN A 72 23.43 17.45 -40.94
C ASN A 72 23.36 15.92 -40.85
N ILE A 73 23.63 15.34 -39.67
CA ILE A 73 23.45 13.90 -39.42
C ILE A 73 22.12 13.57 -38.73
N GLY A 74 21.27 14.57 -38.45
CA GLY A 74 20.01 14.39 -37.74
C GLY A 74 20.18 14.00 -36.26
N ALA A 75 21.34 14.27 -35.67
CA ALA A 75 21.56 14.05 -34.24
C ALA A 75 20.88 15.16 -33.43
N ALA A 76 20.23 14.76 -32.34
CA ALA A 76 19.70 15.72 -31.39
C ALA A 76 20.85 16.52 -30.75
N THR A 77 20.59 17.80 -30.45
CA THR A 77 21.53 18.62 -29.67
C THR A 77 21.79 17.95 -28.32
N ALA A 78 23.02 18.10 -27.79
CA ALA A 78 23.48 17.50 -26.54
C ALA A 78 22.55 17.76 -25.32
N ASN A 79 21.68 18.77 -25.40
CA ASN A 79 20.77 19.19 -24.34
C ASN A 79 19.31 19.30 -24.82
N HIS A 80 18.87 18.49 -25.77
CA HIS A 80 17.44 18.49 -26.11
C HIS A 80 16.61 18.09 -24.90
N THR A 81 15.54 18.85 -24.64
CA THR A 81 14.59 18.60 -23.57
C THR A 81 13.20 18.44 -24.18
N HIS A 82 12.38 17.58 -23.58
CA HIS A 82 10.96 17.51 -23.90
C HIS A 82 10.21 18.47 -22.98
N SER A 83 9.27 19.21 -23.55
CA SER A 83 8.36 20.01 -22.72
C SER A 83 7.51 19.09 -21.85
N GLU A 84 7.31 19.47 -20.59
CA GLU A 84 6.35 18.81 -19.72
C GLU A 84 4.93 19.02 -20.26
N MET A 85 4.10 18.00 -20.11
CA MET A 85 2.67 18.17 -20.35
C MET A 85 2.12 19.14 -19.31
N LYS A 86 1.28 20.08 -19.75
CA LYS A 86 0.42 20.86 -18.84
C LYS A 86 -0.98 20.27 -18.86
N GLY A 87 -1.53 20.00 -17.68
CA GLY A 87 -2.90 19.50 -17.55
C GLY A 87 -3.94 20.51 -18.08
N ALA A 88 -5.07 20.01 -18.56
CA ALA A 88 -6.23 20.85 -18.88
C ALA A 88 -6.90 21.37 -17.60
N THR A 89 -7.73 22.40 -17.75
CA THR A 89 -8.71 22.81 -16.73
C THR A 89 -10.11 22.50 -17.22
N ALA A 90 -11.13 22.82 -16.42
CA ALA A 90 -12.53 22.71 -16.85
C ALA A 90 -12.84 23.53 -18.11
N SER A 91 -12.11 24.64 -18.34
CA SER A 91 -12.41 25.61 -19.40
C SER A 91 -11.26 25.87 -20.38
N ALA A 92 -10.07 25.31 -20.17
CA ALA A 92 -8.92 25.50 -21.04
C ALA A 92 -8.22 24.17 -21.35
N ALA A 93 -7.79 24.01 -22.60
CA ALA A 93 -6.91 22.90 -22.97
C ALA A 93 -5.55 23.06 -22.29
N GLY A 94 -4.91 21.93 -22.02
CA GLY A 94 -3.52 21.90 -21.57
C GLY A 94 -2.53 21.99 -22.74
N ALA A 95 -1.32 21.49 -22.52
CA ALA A 95 -0.29 21.41 -23.54
C ALA A 95 0.21 19.97 -23.67
N ALA A 96 0.44 19.52 -24.92
CA ALA A 96 1.12 18.25 -25.16
C ALA A 96 2.55 18.31 -24.61
N GLY A 97 2.93 17.22 -23.93
CA GLY A 97 4.33 16.87 -23.72
C GLY A 97 4.66 15.69 -24.63
N LEU A 98 4.88 14.51 -24.04
CA LEU A 98 5.06 13.24 -24.76
C LEU A 98 3.75 12.51 -25.09
N VAL A 99 2.60 13.13 -24.80
CA VAL A 99 1.28 12.51 -24.97
C VAL A 99 0.30 13.48 -25.63
N PRO A 100 -0.82 12.98 -26.19
CA PRO A 100 -1.83 13.83 -26.81
C PRO A 100 -2.33 14.94 -25.88
N THR A 101 -2.50 16.14 -26.43
CA THR A 101 -2.94 17.32 -25.68
C THR A 101 -4.24 17.02 -24.93
N PRO A 102 -4.29 17.21 -23.60
CA PRO A 102 -5.55 17.15 -22.87
C PRO A 102 -6.42 18.36 -23.26
N THR A 103 -7.62 18.10 -23.79
CA THR A 103 -8.57 19.15 -24.18
C THR A 103 -9.25 19.78 -22.97
N ALA A 104 -9.88 20.95 -23.12
CA ALA A 104 -10.67 21.54 -22.03
C ALA A 104 -11.70 20.52 -21.48
N GLY A 105 -11.86 20.49 -20.15
CA GLY A 105 -12.75 19.55 -19.46
C GLY A 105 -12.18 18.15 -19.23
N THR A 106 -10.92 17.87 -19.57
CA THR A 106 -10.26 16.57 -19.29
C THR A 106 -9.43 16.55 -18.01
N ASN A 107 -9.54 17.58 -17.15
CA ASN A 107 -8.77 17.71 -15.92
C ASN A 107 -8.95 16.56 -14.92
N ASN A 108 -10.04 15.78 -15.03
CA ASN A 108 -10.33 14.62 -14.18
C ASN A 108 -10.31 13.29 -14.98
N LYS A 109 -9.67 13.28 -16.16
CA LYS A 109 -9.60 12.12 -17.05
C LYS A 109 -8.23 11.44 -16.99
N TYR A 110 -8.16 10.19 -17.45
CA TYR A 110 -6.90 9.45 -17.61
C TYR A 110 -6.63 9.14 -19.09
N LEU A 111 -5.36 9.03 -19.46
CA LEU A 111 -4.95 8.65 -20.80
C LEU A 111 -4.97 7.12 -20.96
N ARG A 112 -5.66 6.62 -21.97
CA ARG A 112 -5.64 5.19 -22.35
C ARG A 112 -4.51 4.87 -23.33
N GLY A 113 -4.19 3.59 -23.46
CA GLY A 113 -3.19 3.09 -24.43
C GLY A 113 -3.57 3.32 -25.90
N ASP A 114 -4.85 3.64 -26.19
CA ASP A 114 -5.31 4.05 -27.53
C ASP A 114 -5.09 5.55 -27.81
N GLY A 115 -4.47 6.29 -26.88
CA GLY A 115 -4.21 7.72 -27.03
C GLY A 115 -5.39 8.63 -26.71
N THR A 116 -6.50 8.10 -26.19
CA THR A 116 -7.69 8.90 -25.85
C THR A 116 -7.80 9.18 -24.35
N TRP A 117 -8.29 10.37 -23.99
CA TRP A 117 -8.56 10.76 -22.60
C TRP A 117 -9.96 10.29 -22.18
N GLN A 118 -10.02 9.41 -21.18
CA GLN A 118 -11.26 8.81 -20.70
C GLN A 118 -11.64 9.29 -19.30
N THR A 119 -12.95 9.42 -19.08
CA THR A 119 -13.49 9.63 -17.74
C THR A 119 -13.30 8.35 -16.94
N PRO A 120 -12.77 8.41 -15.70
CA PRO A 120 -12.77 7.26 -14.81
C PRO A 120 -14.19 6.69 -14.72
N PRO A 121 -14.37 5.36 -14.75
CA PRO A 121 -15.66 4.77 -14.40
C PRO A 121 -16.04 5.29 -13.02
N ASP A 122 -17.10 6.09 -12.94
CA ASP A 122 -17.55 6.64 -11.65
C ASP A 122 -18.25 5.51 -10.88
N THR A 123 -17.46 4.68 -10.20
CA THR A 123 -17.96 3.59 -9.36
C THR A 123 -18.11 4.07 -7.92
N ASN A 124 -18.51 5.32 -7.69
CA ASN A 124 -19.10 5.68 -6.41
C ASN A 124 -20.48 5.02 -6.30
N THR A 125 -20.48 3.69 -6.13
CA THR A 125 -21.67 2.87 -6.04
C THR A 125 -22.42 3.29 -4.78
N THR A 126 -23.37 4.21 -4.94
CA THR A 126 -24.25 4.61 -3.85
C THR A 126 -25.23 3.47 -3.64
N TYR A 127 -25.00 2.67 -2.61
CA TYR A 127 -25.92 1.60 -2.26
C TYR A 127 -27.16 2.17 -1.60
N SER A 128 -28.33 1.76 -2.10
CA SER A 128 -29.58 2.10 -1.44
C SER A 128 -29.65 1.47 -0.05
N THR A 129 -30.10 2.25 0.93
CA THR A 129 -30.35 1.73 2.29
C THR A 129 -31.47 0.70 2.24
N MET A 130 -31.27 -0.44 2.91
CA MET A 130 -32.36 -1.40 3.15
C MET A 130 -33.46 -0.72 3.96
N LYS A 131 -34.72 -0.93 3.60
CA LYS A 131 -35.88 -0.54 4.43
C LYS A 131 -36.49 -1.78 5.08
N GLY A 132 -36.87 -1.65 6.34
CA GLY A 132 -37.53 -2.72 7.09
C GLY A 132 -38.90 -3.10 6.50
N ALA A 133 -39.35 -4.32 6.79
CA ALA A 133 -40.70 -4.77 6.47
C ALA A 133 -41.72 -4.25 7.50
N SER A 134 -42.98 -4.11 7.08
CA SER A 134 -44.11 -3.93 7.98
C SER A 134 -44.82 -5.28 8.21
N THR A 135 -45.92 -5.28 8.97
CA THR A 135 -46.77 -6.47 9.14
C THR A 135 -47.38 -6.95 7.82
N SER A 136 -47.62 -6.04 6.87
CA SER A 136 -48.34 -6.33 5.62
C SER A 136 -47.53 -6.07 4.35
N ALA A 137 -46.34 -5.48 4.42
CA ALA A 137 -45.50 -5.18 3.27
C ALA A 137 -44.05 -5.62 3.51
N ALA A 138 -43.43 -6.18 2.47
CA ALA A 138 -41.99 -6.48 2.47
C ALA A 138 -41.17 -5.17 2.49
N GLY A 139 -39.96 -5.27 3.02
CA GLY A 139 -38.96 -4.21 2.94
C GLY A 139 -38.30 -4.12 1.56
N THR A 140 -37.28 -3.27 1.45
CA THR A 140 -36.47 -3.15 0.22
C THR A 140 -35.07 -3.68 0.48
N ALA A 141 -34.50 -4.41 -0.48
CA ALA A 141 -33.11 -4.85 -0.42
C ALA A 141 -32.17 -3.64 -0.51
N GLY A 142 -31.05 -3.73 0.21
CA GLY A 142 -29.89 -2.85 0.06
C GLY A 142 -28.68 -3.71 -0.28
N LEU A 143 -27.65 -3.66 0.57
CA LEU A 143 -26.54 -4.63 0.56
C LEU A 143 -26.88 -5.99 1.18
N ALA A 144 -28.05 -6.09 1.80
CA ALA A 144 -28.56 -7.32 2.38
C ALA A 144 -29.96 -7.64 1.81
N PRO A 145 -30.38 -8.92 1.86
CA PRO A 145 -31.67 -9.36 1.33
C PRO A 145 -32.85 -8.61 1.95
N ALA A 146 -33.87 -8.34 1.14
CA ALA A 146 -35.08 -7.69 1.63
C ALA A 146 -35.77 -8.55 2.70
N PRO A 147 -36.17 -7.97 3.85
CA PRO A 147 -37.04 -8.67 4.79
C PRO A 147 -38.43 -8.84 4.18
N ALA A 148 -39.01 -10.04 4.30
CA ALA A 148 -40.38 -10.32 3.85
C ALA A 148 -41.43 -9.64 4.73
N ALA A 149 -42.67 -9.50 4.26
CA ALA A 149 -43.78 -8.98 5.08
C ALA A 149 -43.92 -9.79 6.39
N GLY A 150 -44.19 -9.09 7.50
CA GLY A 150 -44.25 -9.68 8.84
C GLY A 150 -42.88 -9.84 9.54
N ALA A 151 -41.78 -9.48 8.89
CA ALA A 151 -40.43 -9.62 9.45
C ALA A 151 -39.92 -8.39 10.23
N SER A 152 -40.79 -7.50 10.70
CA SER A 152 -40.40 -6.23 11.36
C SER A 152 -39.56 -6.42 12.63
N ASN A 153 -39.66 -7.57 13.30
CA ASN A 153 -39.00 -7.88 14.57
C ASN A 153 -37.92 -8.96 14.42
N ARG A 154 -37.33 -9.12 13.22
CA ARG A 154 -36.36 -10.17 12.91
C ARG A 154 -34.94 -9.62 12.80
N TYR A 155 -33.95 -10.51 12.93
CA TYR A 155 -32.54 -10.21 12.68
C TYR A 155 -32.01 -11.04 11.52
N LEU A 156 -30.99 -10.51 10.81
CA LEU A 156 -30.34 -11.21 9.70
C LEU A 156 -29.22 -12.11 10.23
N ARG A 157 -29.22 -13.39 9.85
CA ARG A 157 -28.16 -14.35 10.18
C ARG A 157 -27.06 -14.42 9.12
N SER A 158 -25.93 -15.03 9.46
CA SER A 158 -24.79 -15.22 8.54
C SER A 158 -25.11 -16.10 7.32
N ASP A 159 -26.17 -16.89 7.36
CA ASP A 159 -26.66 -17.67 6.21
C ASP A 159 -27.61 -16.89 5.29
N GLY A 160 -27.77 -15.58 5.52
CA GLY A 160 -28.57 -14.69 4.67
C GLY A 160 -30.08 -14.74 4.93
N THR A 161 -30.54 -15.40 5.99
CA THR A 161 -31.97 -15.51 6.32
C THR A 161 -32.38 -14.65 7.52
N TRP A 162 -33.60 -14.12 7.48
CA TRP A 162 -34.19 -13.34 8.56
C TRP A 162 -34.83 -14.24 9.62
N GLN A 163 -34.41 -14.15 10.89
CA GLN A 163 -34.90 -14.99 11.99
C GLN A 163 -35.59 -14.24 13.13
N VAL A 164 -36.52 -14.91 13.82
CA VAL A 164 -37.08 -14.40 15.08
C VAL A 164 -35.96 -14.47 16.12
N PRO A 165 -35.72 -13.41 16.91
CA PRO A 165 -34.95 -13.53 18.14
C PRO A 165 -35.46 -14.73 18.95
N PRO A 166 -34.58 -15.60 19.49
CA PRO A 166 -35.03 -16.65 20.38
C PRO A 166 -35.74 -16.03 21.60
N ASP A 167 -36.99 -16.41 21.85
CA ASP A 167 -37.68 -16.06 23.10
C ASP A 167 -37.12 -16.92 24.23
N THR A 168 -35.88 -16.63 24.64
CA THR A 168 -35.34 -17.18 25.89
C THR A 168 -35.78 -16.31 27.05
N ASN A 169 -37.10 -16.26 27.29
CA ASN A 169 -37.57 -15.90 28.62
C ASN A 169 -37.14 -17.06 29.53
N THR A 170 -36.11 -16.84 30.36
CA THR A 170 -35.63 -17.85 31.31
C THR A 170 -36.76 -18.16 32.28
N THR A 171 -37.54 -19.19 31.96
CA THR A 171 -38.68 -19.61 32.75
C THR A 171 -38.13 -20.49 33.86
N TYR A 172 -37.98 -19.91 35.04
CA TYR A 172 -37.63 -20.66 36.24
C TYR A 172 -38.88 -21.39 36.76
N GLY A 173 -38.75 -22.68 37.08
CA GLY A 173 -39.80 -23.42 37.77
C GLY A 173 -40.01 -22.93 39.20
N THR A 174 -41.03 -23.45 39.88
CA THR A 174 -41.24 -23.20 41.31
C THR A 174 -40.11 -23.80 42.14
N ALA A 175 -39.64 -23.07 43.16
CA ALA A 175 -38.68 -23.61 44.11
C ALA A 175 -39.24 -24.86 44.81
N THR A 176 -38.40 -25.89 44.95
CA THR A 176 -38.71 -27.10 45.73
C THR A 176 -37.63 -27.33 46.78
N GLN A 177 -37.80 -28.34 47.64
CA GLN A 177 -36.80 -28.69 48.65
C GLN A 177 -35.47 -29.18 48.03
N THR A 178 -35.48 -29.62 46.78
CA THR A 178 -34.32 -30.22 46.10
C THR A 178 -33.90 -29.50 44.83
N ALA A 179 -34.60 -28.44 44.42
CA ALA A 179 -34.29 -27.69 43.21
C ALA A 179 -34.53 -26.18 43.39
N ASN A 180 -33.58 -25.39 42.88
CA ASN A 180 -33.69 -23.93 42.82
C ASN A 180 -34.84 -23.51 41.88
N GLY A 181 -35.55 -22.45 42.25
CA GLY A 181 -36.65 -21.91 41.46
C GLY A 181 -37.19 -20.60 42.03
N LEU A 182 -38.29 -20.11 41.46
CA LEU A 182 -38.98 -18.92 41.96
C LEU A 182 -39.98 -19.30 43.05
N MET A 183 -40.08 -18.47 44.08
CA MET A 183 -41.13 -18.57 45.10
C MET A 183 -42.37 -17.81 44.62
N SER A 184 -43.55 -18.42 44.74
CA SER A 184 -44.80 -17.73 44.41
C SER A 184 -45.08 -16.59 45.40
N ALA A 185 -45.77 -15.54 44.96
CA ALA A 185 -46.19 -14.46 45.85
C ALA A 185 -47.06 -14.97 47.02
N ALA A 186 -47.86 -16.02 46.78
CA ALA A 186 -48.67 -16.67 47.80
C ALA A 186 -47.80 -17.37 48.86
N ASP A 187 -46.78 -18.12 48.45
CA ASP A 187 -45.89 -18.79 49.38
C ASP A 187 -44.99 -17.82 50.13
N LYS A 188 -44.58 -16.71 49.49
CA LYS A 188 -43.91 -15.59 50.17
C LYS A 188 -44.79 -15.01 51.27
N LYS A 189 -46.09 -14.84 51.01
CA LYS A 189 -47.05 -14.38 52.02
C LYS A 189 -47.22 -15.38 53.17
N LYS A 190 -47.19 -16.68 52.89
CA LYS A 190 -47.19 -17.72 53.94
C LYS A 190 -45.93 -17.61 54.80
N LEU A 191 -44.76 -17.46 54.19
CA LEU A 191 -43.49 -17.28 54.92
C LEU A 191 -43.52 -16.02 55.80
N ASP A 192 -44.02 -14.90 55.27
CA ASP A 192 -44.20 -13.66 56.04
C ASP A 192 -45.17 -13.85 57.21
N THR A 193 -46.23 -14.64 57.00
CA THR A 193 -47.18 -14.98 58.07
C THR A 193 -46.55 -15.85 59.15
N VAL A 194 -45.73 -16.84 58.78
CA VAL A 194 -44.99 -17.68 59.75
C VAL A 194 -44.04 -16.81 60.58
N GLN A 195 -43.30 -15.91 59.94
CA GLN A 195 -42.40 -14.97 60.62
C GLN A 195 -43.15 -14.08 61.62
N LEU A 196 -44.33 -13.59 61.25
CA LEU A 196 -45.18 -12.80 62.12
C LEU A 196 -45.87 -13.63 63.21
N ALA A 197 -46.16 -14.92 62.99
CA ALA A 197 -46.79 -15.78 63.98
C ALA A 197 -45.89 -16.01 65.21
N SER A 198 -44.57 -16.02 65.03
CA SER A 198 -43.60 -16.06 66.14
C SER A 198 -43.62 -14.79 67.01
N TRP A 199 -44.25 -13.72 66.54
CA TRP A 199 -44.39 -12.43 67.21
C TRP A 199 -45.84 -11.99 67.22
N PRO A 200 -46.74 -12.58 68.02
CA PRO A 200 -48.16 -12.22 68.00
C PRO A 200 -48.40 -10.73 68.33
N ILE A 201 -49.57 -10.20 67.97
CA ILE A 201 -49.94 -8.82 68.35
C ILE A 201 -49.85 -8.69 69.88
N GLY A 202 -49.20 -7.62 70.34
CA GLY A 202 -48.89 -7.40 71.75
C GLY A 202 -47.54 -7.99 72.20
N ALA A 203 -46.85 -8.78 71.38
CA ALA A 203 -45.50 -9.24 71.67
C ALA A 203 -44.54 -8.06 71.82
N ILE A 204 -43.64 -8.17 72.79
CA ILE A 204 -42.62 -7.18 73.09
C ILE A 204 -41.27 -7.76 72.66
N MET A 205 -40.54 -7.00 71.87
CA MET A 205 -39.18 -7.32 71.47
C MET A 205 -38.21 -6.24 71.93
N MET A 206 -37.04 -6.65 72.37
CA MET A 206 -35.96 -5.76 72.79
C MET A 206 -34.83 -5.81 71.76
N THR A 207 -34.39 -4.67 71.27
CA THR A 207 -33.30 -4.55 70.30
C THR A 207 -32.16 -3.69 70.86
N ALA A 208 -30.93 -3.99 70.44
CA ALA A 208 -29.76 -3.20 70.83
C ALA A 208 -29.66 -1.88 70.04
N ASN A 209 -30.17 -1.87 68.82
CA ASN A 209 -30.20 -0.73 67.90
C ASN A 209 -31.64 -0.21 67.70
N ASN A 210 -31.77 1.08 67.40
CA ASN A 210 -33.07 1.74 67.21
C ASN A 210 -33.64 1.55 65.79
N THR A 211 -33.61 0.33 65.27
CA THR A 211 -34.17 0.02 63.95
C THR A 211 -35.56 -0.56 64.11
N ASN A 212 -36.54 0.00 63.39
CA ASN A 212 -37.91 -0.50 63.45
C ASN A 212 -37.97 -1.96 62.94
N PRO A 213 -38.50 -2.90 63.73
CA PRO A 213 -38.56 -4.31 63.38
C PRO A 213 -39.35 -4.65 62.12
N SER A 214 -40.25 -3.77 61.66
CA SER A 214 -40.98 -3.95 60.40
C SER A 214 -40.09 -4.19 59.19
N THR A 215 -38.86 -3.65 59.21
CA THR A 215 -37.88 -3.78 58.13
C THR A 215 -37.33 -5.20 57.95
N SER A 216 -37.29 -6.00 59.02
CA SER A 216 -36.75 -7.36 59.01
C SER A 216 -37.81 -8.43 59.30
N LEU A 217 -38.76 -8.13 60.18
CA LEU A 217 -39.81 -9.04 60.62
C LEU A 217 -41.15 -8.82 59.90
N GLY A 218 -41.33 -7.68 59.22
CA GLY A 218 -42.64 -7.25 58.73
C GLY A 218 -43.56 -6.80 59.86
N GLY A 219 -44.85 -6.58 59.54
CA GLY A 219 -45.85 -6.12 60.52
C GLY A 219 -45.66 -4.67 60.95
N THR A 220 -46.49 -4.21 61.87
CA THR A 220 -46.47 -2.86 62.43
C THR A 220 -45.96 -2.89 63.86
N TRP A 221 -44.96 -2.08 64.15
CA TRP A 221 -44.29 -2.03 65.44
C TRP A 221 -44.27 -0.60 65.98
N LYS A 222 -44.60 -0.47 67.26
CA LYS A 222 -44.55 0.78 68.01
C LYS A 222 -43.43 0.70 69.04
N GLN A 223 -42.56 1.71 69.07
CA GLN A 223 -41.54 1.82 70.11
C GLN A 223 -42.20 2.14 71.46
N LEU A 224 -41.76 1.48 72.52
CA LEU A 224 -42.16 1.77 73.89
C LEU A 224 -41.07 2.61 74.56
N GLU A 225 -41.48 3.68 75.22
CA GLU A 225 -40.62 4.44 76.12
C GLU A 225 -40.57 3.70 77.45
N ALA A 226 -39.40 3.23 77.87
CA ALA A 226 -39.21 2.84 79.25
C ALA A 226 -37.79 3.16 79.74
N ALA A 227 -37.68 3.37 81.06
CA ALA A 227 -36.47 3.85 81.72
C ALA A 227 -35.82 2.72 82.54
N GLY A 228 -34.48 2.72 82.61
CA GLY A 228 -33.73 1.81 83.48
C GLY A 228 -33.18 0.54 82.83
N PHE A 229 -33.12 0.44 81.49
CA PHE A 229 -32.47 -0.65 80.77
C PHE A 229 -31.69 -0.15 79.55
N THR A 230 -30.71 -0.93 79.09
CA THR A 230 -29.90 -0.62 77.90
C THR A 230 -30.51 -1.29 76.66
N GLY A 231 -31.21 -0.51 75.83
CA GLY A 231 -31.80 -0.96 74.56
C GLY A 231 -33.10 -0.24 74.20
N TYR A 232 -33.75 -0.72 73.14
CA TYR A 232 -35.03 -0.19 72.65
C TYR A 232 -36.10 -1.30 72.67
N LEU A 233 -37.26 -1.00 73.27
CA LEU A 233 -38.40 -1.93 73.26
C LEU A 233 -39.36 -1.57 72.15
N TRP A 234 -39.86 -2.59 71.45
CA TRP A 234 -40.88 -2.47 70.44
C TRP A 234 -42.03 -3.42 70.76
N GLN A 235 -43.26 -2.93 70.61
CA GLN A 235 -44.46 -3.74 70.71
C GLN A 235 -45.07 -3.92 69.32
N ARG A 236 -45.45 -5.15 68.97
CA ARG A 236 -46.22 -5.38 67.75
C ARG A 236 -47.64 -4.89 67.94
N THR A 237 -48.10 -4.04 67.04
CA THR A 237 -49.44 -3.44 67.08
C THR A 237 -50.37 -3.91 65.95
N ALA A 238 -49.83 -4.42 64.84
CA ALA A 238 -50.58 -5.09 63.77
C ALA A 238 -49.69 -6.06 62.98
#